data_AF-A0A7V3I122-F1
#
_entry.id   AF-A0A7V3I122-F1
#
_cell.length_a   1.000
_cell.length_b   1.000
_cell.length_c   1.000
_cell.angle_alpha   90.00
_cell.angle_beta   90.00
_cell.angle_gamma   90.00
#
_symmetry.space_group_name_H-M   'P 1'
#
loop_
_entity.id
_entity.type
_entity.pdbx_description
1 polymer ?
#
loop_
_entity_poly.entity_id
_entity_poly.type
_entity_poly.pdbx_seq_one_letter_code
_entity_poly.pdbx_strand_id
1 'polypeptide(L)'
;MPEDVSLEKELQLARSRGTKAALTALPLVAGELGVDEELLARIRKEYEERAALVSANDGSGAAELVERNDLVRRVRLGVLEHKRREITALRNQNLIDDIVLRELQEEMDFEEVQLLDATDGA
;
A
#
# COMPACT_ATOMS: atom_id res chain seq x y z
N MET A 1 -1.19 33.72 4.47
CA MET A 1 -1.94 33.85 3.21
C MET A 1 -3.06 32.82 3.25
N PRO A 2 -4.34 33.15 3.00
CA PRO A 2 -5.49 32.24 3.18
C PRO A 2 -5.90 31.51 1.88
N GLU A 3 -4.92 31.16 1.03
CA GLU A 3 -5.15 30.50 -0.26
C GLU A 3 -5.03 28.96 -0.21
N ASP A 4 -4.29 28.41 0.76
CA ASP A 4 -4.09 26.96 0.93
C ASP A 4 -5.39 26.21 1.28
N VAL A 5 -6.27 26.79 2.10
CA VAL A 5 -7.49 26.10 2.58
C VAL A 5 -8.50 25.82 1.46
N SER A 6 -8.48 26.63 0.40
CA SER A 6 -9.36 26.46 -0.77
C SER A 6 -8.81 25.40 -1.71
N LEU A 7 -7.49 25.41 -1.96
CA LEU A 7 -6.80 24.42 -2.78
C LEU A 7 -6.91 23.01 -2.18
N GLU A 8 -6.73 22.87 -0.87
CA GLU A 8 -6.89 21.58 -0.17
C GLU A 8 -8.31 21.04 -0.31
N LYS A 9 -9.34 21.88 -0.23
CA LYS A 9 -10.75 21.48 -0.42
C LYS A 9 -11.03 21.07 -1.86
N GLU A 10 -10.49 21.78 -2.84
CA GLU A 10 -10.62 21.44 -4.26
C GLU A 10 -9.90 20.12 -4.59
N LEU A 11 -8.70 19.90 -4.06
CA LEU A 11 -7.95 18.65 -4.19
C LEU A 11 -8.67 17.47 -3.53
N GLN A 12 -9.24 17.66 -2.34
CA GLN A 12 -10.02 16.65 -1.64
C GLN A 12 -11.29 16.29 -2.43
N LEU A 13 -11.99 17.29 -2.95
CA LEU A 13 -13.15 17.08 -3.82
C LEU A 13 -12.77 16.31 -5.08
N ALA A 14 -11.65 16.67 -5.73
CA ALA A 14 -11.14 16.00 -6.91
C ALA A 14 -10.74 14.54 -6.61
N ARG A 15 -10.04 14.28 -5.49
CA ARG A 15 -9.67 12.92 -5.05
C ARG A 15 -10.89 12.08 -4.74
N SER A 16 -11.85 12.59 -3.96
CA SER A 16 -13.06 11.84 -3.60
C SER A 16 -13.90 11.52 -4.83
N ARG A 17 -14.06 12.49 -5.74
CA ARG A 17 -14.81 12.32 -6.98
C ARG A 17 -14.09 11.38 -7.96
N GLY A 18 -12.77 11.45 -8.02
CA GLY A 18 -11.93 10.55 -8.81
C GLY A 18 -12.02 9.10 -8.34
N THR A 19 -11.91 8.86 -7.03
CA THR A 19 -12.03 7.50 -6.47
C THR A 19 -13.44 6.92 -6.66
N LYS A 20 -14.50 7.73 -6.52
CA LYS A 20 -15.88 7.30 -6.82
C LYS A 20 -16.08 6.96 -8.30
N ALA A 21 -15.51 7.75 -9.21
CA ALA A 21 -15.54 7.48 -10.64
C ALA A 21 -14.78 6.19 -10.98
N ALA A 22 -13.60 5.98 -10.37
CA ALA A 22 -12.82 4.76 -10.55
C ALA A 22 -13.56 3.51 -10.06
N LEU A 23 -14.20 3.57 -8.88
CA LEU A 23 -15.02 2.47 -8.36
C LEU A 23 -16.21 2.12 -9.26
N THR A 24 -16.80 3.13 -9.91
CA THR A 24 -17.91 2.93 -10.86
C THR A 24 -17.44 2.33 -12.18
N ALA A 25 -16.24 2.69 -12.65
CA ALA A 25 -15.65 2.19 -13.89
C ALA A 25 -14.97 0.82 -13.75
N LEU A 26 -14.59 0.44 -12.53
CA LEU A 26 -13.91 -0.80 -12.18
C LEU A 26 -14.54 -2.07 -12.80
N PRO A 27 -15.87 -2.32 -12.68
CA PRO A 27 -16.48 -3.50 -13.28
C PRO A 27 -16.49 -3.47 -14.82
N LEU A 28 -16.58 -2.29 -15.45
CA LEU A 28 -16.51 -2.13 -16.90
C LEU A 28 -15.09 -2.46 -17.42
N VAL A 29 -14.07 -1.86 -16.81
CA VAL A 29 -12.67 -2.06 -17.18
C VAL A 29 -12.21 -3.50 -16.89
N ALA A 30 -12.65 -4.08 -15.78
CA ALA A 30 -12.37 -5.48 -15.45
C ALA A 30 -13.02 -6.46 -16.44
N GLY A 31 -14.23 -6.13 -16.94
CA GLY A 31 -14.89 -6.90 -17.99
C GLY A 31 -14.16 -6.83 -19.34
N GLU A 32 -13.61 -5.68 -19.70
CA GLU A 32 -12.80 -5.52 -20.93
C GLU A 32 -11.45 -6.24 -20.85
N LEU A 33 -10.85 -6.31 -19.67
CA LEU A 33 -9.55 -6.94 -19.43
C LEU A 33 -9.64 -8.44 -19.10
N GLY A 34 -10.85 -8.98 -18.93
CA GLY A 34 -11.06 -10.39 -18.56
C GLY A 34 -10.54 -10.73 -17.15
N VAL A 35 -10.65 -9.79 -16.21
CA VAL A 35 -10.20 -9.96 -14.83
C VAL A 35 -11.13 -10.89 -14.07
N ASP A 36 -10.55 -11.87 -13.37
CA ASP A 36 -11.28 -12.84 -12.57
C ASP A 36 -12.03 -12.17 -11.38
N GLU A 37 -13.19 -12.70 -11.00
CA GLU A 37 -14.06 -12.09 -9.99
C GLU A 37 -13.38 -11.96 -8.62
N GLU A 38 -12.47 -12.88 -8.28
CA GLU A 38 -11.69 -12.81 -7.05
C GLU A 38 -10.70 -11.63 -7.05
N LEU A 39 -10.04 -11.42 -8.19
CA LEU A 39 -9.10 -10.30 -8.36
C LEU A 39 -9.86 -8.97 -8.42
N LEU A 40 -11.02 -8.93 -9.07
CA LEU A 40 -11.92 -7.78 -9.09
C LEU A 40 -12.41 -7.43 -7.68
N ALA A 41 -12.84 -8.42 -6.89
CA ALA A 41 -13.28 -8.21 -5.51
C ALA A 41 -12.15 -7.67 -4.62
N ARG A 42 -10.92 -8.14 -4.82
CA ARG A 42 -9.73 -7.64 -4.13
C ARG A 42 -9.41 -6.19 -4.51
N ILE A 43 -9.40 -5.86 -5.80
CA ILE A 43 -9.14 -4.50 -6.29
C ILE A 43 -10.25 -3.54 -5.83
N ARG A 44 -11.52 -3.97 -5.86
CA ARG A 44 -12.64 -3.18 -5.34
C ARG A 44 -12.44 -2.86 -3.86
N LYS A 45 -12.09 -3.86 -3.05
CA LYS A 45 -11.84 -3.68 -1.61
C LYS A 45 -10.71 -2.69 -1.36
N GLU A 46 -9.62 -2.74 -2.12
CA GLU A 46 -8.54 -1.76 -2.00
C GLU A 46 -8.96 -0.34 -2.40
N TYR A 47 -9.77 -0.19 -3.45
CA TYR A 47 -10.31 1.11 -3.84
C TYR A 47 -11.34 1.65 -2.84
N GLU A 48 -12.13 0.78 -2.20
CA GLU A 48 -13.04 1.13 -1.11
C GLU A 48 -12.27 1.56 0.15
N GLU A 49 -11.19 0.87 0.51
CA GLU A 49 -10.29 1.27 1.60
C GLU A 49 -9.62 2.62 1.30
N ARG A 50 -9.19 2.87 0.04
CA ARG A 50 -8.71 4.19 -0.41
C ARG A 50 -9.79 5.26 -0.44
N ALA A 51 -11.03 4.93 -0.79
CA ALA A 51 -12.15 5.87 -0.76
C ALA A 51 -12.50 6.26 0.68
N ALA A 52 -12.47 5.28 1.59
CA ALA A 52 -12.65 5.50 3.01
C ALA A 52 -11.55 6.41 3.57
N LEU A 53 -10.28 6.22 3.16
CA LEU A 53 -9.16 7.11 3.50
C LEU A 53 -9.42 8.57 3.09
N VAL A 54 -9.93 8.82 1.87
CA VAL A 54 -10.22 10.18 1.39
C VAL A 54 -11.43 10.79 2.11
N SER A 55 -12.46 10.01 2.41
CA SER A 55 -13.63 10.48 3.15
C SER A 55 -13.37 10.67 4.66
N ALA A 56 -12.41 9.95 5.23
CA ALA A 56 -12.10 9.97 6.65
C ALA A 56 -11.20 11.15 7.07
N ASN A 57 -10.67 11.91 6.10
CA ASN A 57 -9.98 13.19 6.33
C ASN A 57 -10.89 14.30 6.87
N ASP A 58 -12.16 13.99 7.17
CA ASP A 58 -13.13 14.78 7.94
C ASP A 58 -12.91 14.69 9.49
N GLY A 59 -11.69 14.36 9.92
CA GLY A 59 -11.21 14.65 11.28
C GLY A 59 -11.22 13.53 12.33
N SER A 60 -11.89 12.39 12.13
CA SER A 60 -11.88 11.28 13.12
C SER A 60 -11.52 9.90 12.58
N GLY A 61 -11.82 9.58 11.31
CA GLY A 61 -11.49 8.26 10.75
C GLY A 61 -10.08 8.20 10.13
N ALA A 62 -9.50 9.34 9.76
CA ALA A 62 -8.15 9.39 9.18
C ALA A 62 -7.10 8.92 10.20
N ALA A 63 -7.24 9.31 11.47
CA ALA A 63 -6.32 8.87 12.53
C ALA A 63 -6.36 7.34 12.75
N GLU A 64 -7.56 6.74 12.82
CA GLU A 64 -7.72 5.29 13.02
C GLU A 64 -7.19 4.48 11.82
N LEU A 65 -7.40 4.98 10.59
CA LEU A 65 -6.86 4.35 9.39
C LEU A 65 -5.34 4.51 9.25
N VAL A 66 -4.79 5.66 9.62
CA VAL A 66 -3.33 5.88 9.70
C VAL A 66 -2.74 4.91 10.72
N GLU A 67 -3.32 4.80 11.92
CA GLU A 67 -2.87 3.84 12.94
C GLU A 67 -2.95 2.39 12.45
N ARG A 68 -4.03 2.02 11.74
CA ARG A 68 -4.19 0.68 11.15
C ARG A 68 -3.17 0.42 10.05
N ASN A 69 -2.86 1.41 9.21
CA ASN A 69 -1.83 1.31 8.18
C ASN A 69 -0.43 1.17 8.81
N ASP A 70 -0.16 1.94 9.86
CA ASP A 70 1.07 1.86 10.67
C ASP A 70 1.24 0.48 11.33
N LEU A 71 0.15 -0.10 11.84
CA LEU A 71 0.15 -1.45 12.39
C LEU A 71 0.44 -2.50 11.31
N VAL A 72 -0.22 -2.42 10.16
CA VAL A 72 0.03 -3.33 9.03
C VAL A 72 1.47 -3.21 8.54
N ARG A 73 2.01 -2.00 8.47
CA ARG A 73 3.40 -1.73 8.12
C ARG A 73 4.38 -2.33 9.13
N ARG A 74 4.16 -2.13 10.43
CA ARG A 74 4.99 -2.73 11.48
C ARG A 74 4.98 -4.26 11.41
N VAL A 75 3.83 -4.86 11.11
CA VAL A 75 3.74 -6.31 10.89
C VAL A 75 4.54 -6.72 9.65
N ARG A 76 4.44 -6.01 8.52
CA ARG A 76 5.22 -6.29 7.31
C ARG A 76 6.73 -6.18 7.54
N LEU A 77 7.19 -5.14 8.25
CA LEU A 77 8.60 -4.99 8.62
C LEU A 77 9.09 -6.16 9.49
N GLY A 78 8.30 -6.56 10.49
CA GLY A 78 8.64 -7.72 11.33
C GLY A 78 8.70 -9.04 10.54
N VAL A 79 7.83 -9.21 9.54
CA VAL A 79 7.87 -10.37 8.63
C VAL A 79 9.10 -10.32 7.73
N LEU A 80 9.50 -9.15 7.22
CA LEU A 80 10.73 -8.98 6.43
C LEU A 80 11.98 -9.35 7.24
N GLU A 81 12.07 -8.93 8.50
CA GLU A 81 13.15 -9.35 9.38
C GLU A 81 13.20 -10.88 9.57
N HIS A 82 12.04 -11.52 9.66
CA HIS A 82 11.97 -12.97 9.76
C HIS A 82 12.43 -13.66 8.47
N LYS A 83 12.02 -13.15 7.30
CA LYS A 83 12.46 -13.61 5.97
C LYS A 83 13.98 -13.48 5.82
N ARG A 84 14.58 -12.36 6.26
CA ARG A 84 16.05 -12.16 6.26
C ARG A 84 16.79 -13.22 7.08
N ARG A 85 16.27 -13.59 8.25
CA ARG A 85 16.88 -14.62 9.11
C ARG A 85 16.84 -16.00 8.46
N GLU A 86 15.72 -16.37 7.85
CA GLU A 86 15.59 -17.65 7.15
C GLU A 86 16.53 -17.75 5.95
N ILE A 87 16.62 -16.70 5.12
CA ILE A 87 17.54 -16.67 3.98
C ILE A 87 19.00 -16.76 4.45
N THR A 88 19.34 -16.08 5.54
CA THR A 88 20.67 -16.20 6.16
C THR A 88 20.92 -17.63 6.67
N ALA A 89 19.90 -18.28 7.24
CA ALA A 89 20.00 -19.67 7.68
C ALA A 89 20.20 -20.64 6.51
N LEU A 90 19.53 -20.42 5.37
CA LEU A 90 19.73 -21.20 4.15
C LEU A 90 21.18 -21.10 3.64
N ARG A 91 21.76 -19.90 3.70
CA ARG A 91 23.18 -19.69 3.35
C ARG A 91 24.11 -20.39 4.34
N ASN A 92 23.83 -20.31 5.63
CA ASN A 92 24.62 -21.02 6.65
C ASN A 92 24.53 -22.56 6.50
N GLN A 93 23.43 -23.07 5.95
CA GLN A 93 23.24 -24.47 5.59
C GLN A 93 23.88 -24.83 4.23
N ASN A 94 24.55 -23.89 3.55
CA ASN A 94 25.11 -24.04 2.20
C ASN A 94 24.07 -24.46 1.14
N LEU A 95 22.79 -24.10 1.36
CA LEU A 95 21.71 -24.38 0.40
C LEU A 95 21.59 -23.32 -0.68
N ILE A 96 22.09 -22.10 -0.40
CA ILE A 96 22.15 -20.99 -1.35
C ILE A 96 23.55 -20.39 -1.38
N ASP A 97 23.94 -19.88 -2.54
CA ASP A 97 25.24 -19.24 -2.76
C ASP A 97 25.21 -17.75 -2.35
N ASP A 98 26.38 -17.13 -2.14
CA ASP A 98 26.49 -15.72 -1.73
C ASP A 98 25.90 -14.76 -2.77
N ILE A 99 25.91 -15.14 -4.06
CA ILE A 99 25.24 -14.37 -5.13
C ILE A 99 23.71 -14.36 -4.91
N VAL A 100 23.13 -15.51 -4.58
CA VAL A 100 21.68 -15.64 -4.36
C VAL A 100 21.26 -14.93 -3.08
N LEU A 101 22.09 -15.00 -2.03
CA LEU A 101 21.89 -14.25 -0.80
C LEU A 101 21.80 -12.74 -1.07
N ARG A 102 22.73 -12.22 -1.88
CA ARG A 102 22.81 -10.78 -2.18
C ARG A 102 21.58 -10.27 -2.93
N GLU A 103 21.15 -10.97 -3.98
CA GLU A 103 19.97 -10.59 -4.76
C GLU A 103 18.70 -10.57 -3.88
N LEU A 104 18.52 -11.61 -3.05
CA LEU A 104 17.38 -11.67 -2.14
C LEU A 104 17.43 -10.58 -1.06
N GLN A 105 18.62 -10.21 -0.58
CA GLN A 105 18.80 -9.09 0.33
C GLN A 105 18.43 -7.76 -0.34
N GLU A 106 18.87 -7.53 -1.58
CA GLU A 106 18.53 -6.31 -2.33
C GLU A 106 17.03 -6.19 -2.59
N GLU A 107 16.33 -7.29 -2.89
CA GLU A 107 14.86 -7.29 -3.00
C GLU A 107 14.18 -6.88 -1.69
N MET A 108 14.63 -7.44 -0.56
CA MET A 108 14.07 -7.12 0.76
C MET A 108 14.40 -5.69 1.21
N ASP A 109 15.59 -5.19 0.90
CA ASP A 109 16.00 -3.82 1.20
C ASP A 109 15.17 -2.82 0.38
N PHE A 110 14.88 -3.12 -0.89
CA PHE A 110 14.00 -2.31 -1.72
C PHE A 110 12.55 -2.31 -1.18
N GLU A 111 12.04 -3.47 -0.76
CA GLU A 111 10.71 -3.56 -0.12
C GLU A 111 10.65 -2.77 1.19
N GLU A 112 11.71 -2.83 2.01
CA GLU A 112 11.83 -2.06 3.25
C GLU A 112 11.85 -0.56 2.99
N VAL A 113 12.63 -0.08 2.02
CA VAL A 113 12.66 1.35 1.65
C VAL A 113 11.29 1.82 1.17
N GLN A 114 10.58 1.04 0.34
CA GLN A 114 9.23 1.41 -0.10
C GLN A 114 8.22 1.44 1.06
N LEU A 115 8.32 0.50 2.00
CA LEU A 115 7.50 0.52 3.21
C LEU A 115 7.85 1.71 4.10
N LEU A 116 9.11 2.12 4.15
CA LEU A 116 9.58 3.26 4.94
C LEU A 116 9.16 4.62 4.34
N ASP A 117 9.34 4.79 3.02
CA ASP A 117 9.05 6.01 2.25
C ASP A 117 7.56 6.35 2.23
N ALA A 118 6.69 5.34 2.26
CA ALA A 118 5.23 5.52 2.39
C ALA A 118 4.79 6.28 3.67
N THR A 119 5.69 6.50 4.64
CA THR A 119 5.45 7.27 5.87
C THR A 119 5.83 8.75 5.76
N ASP A 120 6.76 9.11 4.87
CA ASP A 120 7.28 10.49 4.77
C ASP A 120 6.40 11.38 3.84
N GLY A 121 5.52 10.76 3.05
CA GLY A 121 4.63 11.43 2.10
C GLY A 121 3.17 11.63 2.55
N ALA A 122 2.87 11.42 3.83
CA ALA A 122 1.50 11.52 4.40
C ALA A 122 1.28 12.81 5.18
#